data_AF-A0A2V5MQC4-F1
#
_entry.id   AF-A0A2V5MQC4-F1
#
_cell.length_a   1.000
_cell.length_b   1.000
_cell.length_c   1.000
_cell.angle_alpha   90.00
_cell.angle_beta   90.00
_cell.angle_gamma   90.00
#
_symmetry.space_group_name_H-M   'P 1'
#
loop_
_entity.id
_entity.type
_entity.pdbx_description
1 polymer ?
#
loop_
_entity_poly.entity_id
_entity_poly.type
_entity_poly.pdbx_seq_one_letter_code
_entity_poly.pdbx_strand_id
1 'polypeptide(L)'
;MRAMKATSWLLLLFSLPTNRNTERVAVWRRLKKMGAVQIKTSTYLLPDEPAQYEQFQWLAKQIRDYGGDSTLVRAQEIEGLTREKVIAMFNDSRAKDYAAVRKSLQSFIARRKKMGPELAAGELERLTRQFREIRGVDFFDSPRGHDIAMLLRRAEGPRKTRQLQTLDSRQYQGKTWLTRPRPEIDRVGSAWLISKFIDRKPKFVYAPSADAVPDAIPFDMLDAEFSHFPTNQWRK
;
A
#
# COMPACT_ATOMS: atom_id res chain seq x y z
N MET A 1 -15.50 -18.71 8.44
CA MET A 1 -14.17 -18.96 9.06
C MET A 1 -13.17 -19.16 7.94
N ARG A 2 -12.20 -18.24 7.75
CA ARG A 2 -11.14 -18.40 6.74
C ARG A 2 -10.16 -19.43 7.29
N ALA A 3 -10.06 -20.60 6.67
CA ALA A 3 -9.05 -21.59 7.05
C ALA A 3 -7.68 -20.91 7.02
N MET A 4 -6.94 -20.94 8.13
CA MET A 4 -5.56 -20.47 8.14
C MET A 4 -4.79 -21.36 7.17
N LYS A 5 -4.42 -20.82 6.00
CA LYS A 5 -3.53 -21.53 5.07
C LYS A 5 -2.25 -21.87 5.82
N ALA A 6 -1.89 -23.15 5.85
CA ALA A 6 -0.58 -23.58 6.31
C ALA A 6 0.48 -22.84 5.47
N THR A 7 1.32 -22.05 6.13
CA THR A 7 2.35 -21.24 5.45
C THR A 7 3.41 -22.21 4.93
N SER A 8 3.41 -22.45 3.62
CA SER A 8 4.50 -23.14 2.92
C SER A 8 5.62 -22.16 2.60
N TRP A 9 6.79 -22.68 2.25
CA TRP A 9 8.03 -21.92 2.10
C TRP A 9 8.65 -22.09 0.73
N LEU A 10 9.28 -21.02 0.24
CA LEU A 10 10.14 -21.01 -0.92
C LEU A 10 11.59 -20.95 -0.46
N LEU A 11 12.42 -21.88 -0.91
CA LEU A 11 13.85 -21.87 -0.68
C LEU A 11 14.57 -21.64 -2.01
N LEU A 12 15.37 -20.57 -2.08
CA LEU A 12 16.31 -20.36 -3.16
C LEU A 12 17.71 -20.71 -2.67
N LEU A 13 18.26 -21.78 -3.22
CA LEU A 13 19.65 -22.18 -3.06
C LEU A 13 20.41 -21.72 -4.29
N PHE A 14 21.56 -21.08 -4.11
CA PHE A 14 22.34 -20.65 -5.27
C PHE A 14 23.84 -20.59 -5.02
N SER A 15 24.61 -20.64 -6.11
CA SER A 15 26.03 -20.35 -6.11
C SER A 15 26.37 -19.39 -7.24
N LEU A 16 27.39 -18.56 -7.03
CA LEU A 16 27.96 -17.68 -8.05
C LEU A 16 29.49 -17.79 -7.99
N PRO A 17 30.19 -17.77 -9.14
CA PRO A 17 31.64 -17.75 -9.17
C PRO A 17 32.21 -16.62 -8.30
N THR A 18 33.36 -16.87 -7.64
CA THR A 18 33.96 -15.92 -6.69
C THR A 18 34.50 -14.65 -7.35
N ASN A 19 34.82 -14.70 -8.64
CA ASN A 19 35.26 -13.55 -9.43
C ASN A 19 34.11 -12.61 -9.86
N ARG A 20 32.83 -13.00 -9.65
CA ARG A 20 31.63 -12.23 -10.03
C ARG A 20 31.13 -11.31 -8.91
N ASN A 21 31.99 -10.42 -8.41
CA ASN A 21 31.69 -9.58 -7.24
C ASN A 21 30.50 -8.66 -7.46
N THR A 22 30.39 -8.03 -8.64
CA THR A 22 29.31 -7.10 -8.97
C THR A 22 27.96 -7.81 -8.99
N GLU A 23 27.89 -8.97 -9.64
CA GLU A 23 26.70 -9.79 -9.76
C GLU A 23 26.26 -10.36 -8.41
N ARG A 24 27.22 -10.81 -7.58
CA ARG A 24 26.94 -11.26 -6.20
C ARG A 24 26.30 -10.17 -5.36
N VAL A 25 26.82 -8.94 -5.43
CA VAL A 25 26.23 -7.78 -4.74
C VAL A 25 24.85 -7.44 -5.29
N ALA A 26 24.65 -7.53 -6.60
CA ALA A 26 23.35 -7.29 -7.23
C ALA A 26 22.29 -8.29 -6.76
N VAL A 27 22.62 -9.58 -6.74
CA VAL A 27 21.75 -10.66 -6.23
C VAL A 27 21.43 -10.44 -4.75
N TRP A 28 22.44 -10.16 -3.92
CA TRP A 28 22.23 -9.86 -2.50
C TRP A 28 21.30 -8.68 -2.26
N ARG A 29 21.47 -7.57 -3.00
CA ARG A 29 20.57 -6.41 -2.91
C ARG A 29 19.14 -6.76 -3.31
N ARG A 30 18.97 -7.61 -4.33
CA ARG A 30 17.66 -8.04 -4.81
C ARG A 30 16.96 -8.94 -3.79
N LEU A 31 17.67 -9.87 -3.17
CA LEU A 31 17.17 -10.71 -2.06
C LEU A 31 16.72 -9.85 -0.87
N LYS A 32 17.55 -8.86 -0.48
CA LYS A 32 17.19 -7.91 0.58
C LYS A 32 15.93 -7.11 0.23
N LYS A 33 15.82 -6.64 -1.01
CA LYS A 33 14.65 -5.89 -1.51
C LYS A 33 13.38 -6.72 -1.52
N MET A 34 13.48 -8.03 -1.76
CA MET A 34 12.35 -8.97 -1.70
C MET A 34 11.95 -9.34 -0.25
N GLY A 35 12.72 -8.92 0.76
CA GLY A 35 12.49 -9.33 2.15
C GLY A 35 12.88 -10.78 2.44
N ALA A 36 13.69 -11.39 1.57
CA ALA A 36 14.14 -12.76 1.77
C ALA A 36 15.06 -12.86 2.99
N VAL A 37 14.88 -13.92 3.79
CA VAL A 37 15.68 -14.19 4.98
C VAL A 37 16.67 -15.30 4.68
N GLN A 38 17.92 -15.08 5.07
CA GLN A 38 18.97 -16.08 4.91
C GLN A 38 18.95 -17.07 6.08
N ILE A 39 19.00 -18.37 5.77
CA ILE A 39 19.07 -19.44 6.78
C ILE A 39 20.49 -20.02 6.86
N LYS A 40 21.13 -20.23 5.71
CA LYS A 40 22.53 -20.65 5.56
C LYS A 40 23.20 -19.83 4.45
N THR A 41 24.52 -19.94 4.30
CA THR A 41 25.35 -19.09 3.42
C THR A 41 24.78 -18.88 2.00
N SER A 42 24.16 -19.89 1.40
CA SER A 42 23.60 -19.83 0.04
C SER A 42 22.08 -20.03 -0.04
N THR A 43 21.38 -20.09 1.10
CA THR A 43 19.95 -20.45 1.15
C THR A 43 19.11 -19.31 1.70
N TYR A 44 18.18 -18.84 0.88
CA TYR A 44 17.25 -17.76 1.20
C TYR A 44 15.82 -18.25 1.18
N LEU A 45 14.99 -17.69 2.05
CA LEU A 45 13.63 -18.11 2.28
C LEU A 45 12.63 -16.97 2.08
N LEU A 46 11.48 -17.30 1.48
CA LEU A 46 10.26 -16.48 1.42
C LEU A 46 9.03 -17.34 1.76
N PRO A 47 7.92 -16.73 2.23
CA PRO A 47 6.63 -17.41 2.24
C PRO A 47 6.22 -17.79 0.81
N ASP A 48 5.59 -18.96 0.65
CA ASP A 48 5.08 -19.43 -0.65
C ASP A 48 3.77 -18.73 -1.01
N GLU A 49 3.94 -17.59 -1.65
CA GLU A 49 2.88 -16.77 -2.21
C GLU A 49 3.21 -16.49 -3.70
N PRO A 50 2.19 -16.33 -4.58
CA PRO A 50 2.43 -16.26 -6.03
C PRO A 50 3.43 -15.19 -6.46
N ALA A 51 3.38 -14.00 -5.86
CA ALA A 51 4.28 -12.90 -6.20
C ALA A 51 5.74 -13.20 -5.80
N GLN A 52 5.95 -13.81 -4.63
CA GLN A 52 7.26 -14.21 -4.11
C GLN A 52 7.85 -15.35 -4.95
N TYR A 53 7.01 -16.30 -5.37
CA TYR A 53 7.42 -17.37 -6.26
C TYR A 53 7.92 -16.84 -7.61
N GLU A 54 7.16 -15.92 -8.22
CA GLU A 54 7.56 -15.29 -9.47
C GLU A 54 8.88 -14.52 -9.31
N GLN A 55 9.01 -13.75 -8.23
CA GLN A 55 10.23 -13.03 -7.88
C GLN A 55 11.46 -13.95 -7.77
N PHE A 56 11.32 -15.10 -7.11
CA PHE A 56 12.38 -16.10 -6.99
C PHE A 56 12.67 -16.82 -8.32
N GLN A 57 11.67 -17.09 -9.16
CA GLN A 57 11.88 -17.63 -10.51
C GLN A 57 12.72 -16.70 -11.37
N TRP A 58 12.38 -15.41 -11.39
CA TRP A 58 13.14 -14.39 -12.11
C TRP A 58 14.58 -14.25 -11.59
N LEU A 59 14.76 -14.28 -10.26
CA LEU A 59 16.09 -14.21 -9.66
C LEU A 59 16.91 -15.47 -9.94
N ALA A 60 16.32 -16.66 -9.87
CA ALA A 60 16.96 -17.92 -10.18
C ALA A 60 17.47 -17.94 -11.62
N LYS A 61 16.66 -17.46 -12.58
CA LYS A 61 17.08 -17.26 -13.97
C LYS A 61 18.25 -16.30 -14.07
N GLN A 62 18.15 -15.12 -13.45
CA GLN A 62 19.21 -14.11 -13.45
C GLN A 62 20.54 -14.65 -12.90
N ILE A 63 20.51 -15.48 -11.86
CA ILE A 63 21.71 -16.12 -11.30
C ILE A 63 22.38 -17.04 -12.33
N ARG A 64 21.60 -17.83 -13.08
CA ARG A 64 22.12 -18.70 -14.15
C ARG A 64 22.70 -17.88 -15.31
N ASP A 65 22.05 -16.77 -15.65
CA ASP A 65 22.56 -15.83 -16.67
C ASP A 65 23.92 -15.20 -16.24
N TYR A 66 24.17 -15.08 -14.94
CA TYR A 66 25.48 -14.67 -14.40
C TYR A 66 26.53 -15.79 -14.34
N GLY A 67 26.22 -16.98 -14.87
CA GLY A 67 27.09 -18.16 -14.85
C GLY A 67 27.13 -18.86 -13.49
N GLY A 68 26.13 -18.64 -12.64
CA GLY A 68 25.93 -19.37 -11.40
C GLY A 68 25.00 -20.57 -11.56
N ASP A 69 24.72 -21.23 -10.44
CA ASP A 69 23.71 -22.27 -10.32
C ASP A 69 22.62 -21.86 -9.34
N SER A 70 21.38 -22.29 -9.58
CA SER A 70 20.24 -21.97 -8.72
C SER A 70 19.18 -23.08 -8.70
N THR A 71 18.74 -23.43 -7.50
CA THR A 71 17.66 -24.38 -7.23
C THR A 71 16.56 -23.68 -6.42
N LEU A 72 15.33 -23.73 -6.92
CA LEU A 72 14.15 -23.23 -6.22
C LEU A 72 13.31 -24.41 -5.72
N VAL A 73 13.12 -24.49 -4.41
CA VAL A 73 12.36 -25.57 -3.74
C VAL A 73 11.12 -24.97 -3.08
N ARG A 74 9.99 -25.67 -3.20
CA ARG A 74 8.80 -25.44 -2.37
C ARG A 74 8.77 -26.49 -1.26
N ALA A 75 8.69 -26.06 -0.02
CA ALA A 75 8.67 -26.93 1.15
C ALA A 75 7.47 -26.57 2.03
N GLN A 76 6.71 -27.57 2.46
CA GLN A 76 5.65 -27.35 3.45
C GLN A 76 6.25 -27.14 4.85
N GLU A 77 7.30 -27.91 5.17
CA GLU A 77 7.99 -27.90 6.46
C GLU A 77 9.50 -27.99 6.24
N ILE A 78 10.27 -27.52 7.22
CA ILE A 78 11.72 -27.59 7.23
C ILE A 78 12.15 -28.20 8.56
N GLU A 79 12.66 -29.43 8.50
CA GLU A 79 13.17 -30.14 9.68
C GLU A 79 14.20 -29.28 10.43
N GLY A 80 14.02 -29.18 11.75
CA GLY A 80 14.86 -28.34 12.63
C GLY A 80 14.54 -26.84 12.63
N LEU A 81 13.67 -26.35 11.73
CA LEU A 81 13.21 -24.96 11.68
C LEU A 81 11.69 -24.89 11.74
N THR A 82 11.16 -24.82 12.96
CA THR A 82 9.72 -24.68 13.18
C THR A 82 9.21 -23.40 12.53
N ARG A 83 7.92 -23.40 12.18
CA ARG A 83 7.23 -22.24 11.61
C ARG A 83 7.43 -20.97 12.45
N GLU A 84 7.35 -21.09 13.78
CA GLU A 84 7.50 -19.98 14.72
C GLU A 84 8.92 -19.40 14.67
N LYS A 85 9.94 -20.26 14.57
CA LYS A 85 11.34 -19.82 14.42
C LYS A 85 11.54 -19.08 13.11
N VAL A 86 11.00 -19.60 12.01
CA VAL A 86 11.09 -18.95 10.70
C VAL A 86 10.40 -17.58 10.72
N ILE A 87 9.19 -17.49 11.27
CA ILE A 87 8.46 -16.22 11.44
C ILE A 87 9.27 -15.23 12.30
N ALA A 88 9.87 -15.70 13.40
CA ALA A 88 10.72 -14.87 14.24
C ALA A 88 11.91 -14.30 13.45
N MET A 89 12.56 -15.11 12.59
CA MET A 89 13.66 -14.64 11.74
C MET A 89 13.22 -13.53 10.76
N PHE A 90 12.02 -13.62 10.16
CA PHE A 90 11.46 -12.53 9.35
C PHE A 90 11.21 -11.28 10.20
N ASN A 91 10.55 -11.44 11.34
CA ASN A 91 10.23 -10.33 12.24
C ASN A 91 11.50 -9.62 12.75
N ASP A 92 12.56 -10.36 13.06
CA ASP A 92 13.86 -9.83 13.47
C ASP A 92 14.56 -9.08 12.34
N SER A 93 14.49 -9.62 11.11
CA SER A 93 14.98 -8.94 9.91
C SER A 93 14.25 -7.61 9.68
N ARG A 94 12.91 -7.60 9.75
CA ARG A 94 12.09 -6.39 9.63
C ARG A 94 12.31 -5.41 10.78
N ALA A 95 12.51 -5.90 12.01
CA ALA A 95 12.78 -5.06 13.16
C ALA A 95 14.04 -4.19 12.96
N LYS A 96 15.08 -4.73 12.33
CA LYS A 96 16.31 -3.99 11.99
C LYS A 96 16.03 -2.88 10.96
N ASP A 97 15.25 -3.18 9.93
CA ASP A 97 14.87 -2.19 8.91
C ASP A 97 14.00 -1.07 9.53
N TYR A 98 13.03 -1.43 10.37
CA TYR A 98 12.21 -0.46 11.10
C TYR A 98 13.01 0.39 12.08
N ALA A 99 14.05 -0.15 12.72
CA ALA A 99 14.90 0.62 13.63
C ALA A 99 15.57 1.81 12.93
N ALA A 100 15.99 1.64 11.66
CA ALA A 100 16.58 2.72 10.87
C ALA A 100 15.55 3.84 10.56
N VAL A 101 14.33 3.46 10.19
CA VAL A 101 13.23 4.42 9.97
C VAL A 101 12.83 5.10 11.29
N ARG A 102 12.79 4.36 12.40
CA ARG A 102 12.48 4.88 13.73
C ARG A 102 13.42 6.02 14.10
N LYS A 103 14.74 5.79 13.97
CA LYS A 103 15.77 6.79 14.26
C LYS A 103 15.60 8.05 13.40
N SER A 104 15.37 7.86 12.10
CA SER A 104 15.16 8.97 11.16
C SER A 104 13.90 9.76 11.49
N LEU A 105 12.81 9.08 11.81
CA LEU A 105 11.51 9.69 12.14
C LEU A 105 11.55 10.42 13.49
N GLN A 106 12.21 9.87 14.50
CA GLN A 106 12.42 10.56 15.78
C GLN A 106 13.23 11.85 15.61
N SER A 107 14.31 11.79 14.82
CA SER A 107 15.10 12.97 14.49
C SER A 107 14.25 14.03 13.75
N PHE A 108 13.46 13.61 12.77
CA PHE A 108 12.51 14.48 12.08
C PHE A 108 11.52 15.15 13.04
N ILE A 109 10.86 14.39 13.91
CA ILE A 109 9.88 14.92 14.87
C ILE A 109 10.52 15.99 15.78
N ALA A 110 11.76 15.77 16.24
CA ALA A 110 12.46 16.71 17.11
C ALA A 110 12.77 18.06 16.42
N ARG A 111 13.10 18.04 15.13
CA ARG A 111 13.50 19.24 14.37
C ARG A 111 12.39 19.88 13.54
N ARG A 112 11.28 19.17 13.27
CA ARG A 112 10.16 19.61 12.41
C ARG A 112 9.68 21.02 12.72
N LYS A 113 9.54 21.39 14.01
CA LYS A 113 9.06 22.73 14.42
C LYS A 113 9.93 23.88 13.93
N LYS A 114 11.22 23.61 13.65
CA LYS A 114 12.20 24.60 13.16
C LYS A 114 12.34 24.57 11.63
N MET A 115 11.66 23.65 10.95
CA MET A 115 11.71 23.51 9.49
C MET A 115 10.60 24.31 8.82
N GLY A 116 10.87 24.79 7.59
CA GLY A 116 9.83 25.34 6.72
C GLY A 116 8.77 24.28 6.37
N PRO A 117 7.48 24.67 6.21
CA PRO A 117 6.38 23.72 5.98
C PRO A 117 6.59 22.77 4.80
N GLU A 118 7.10 23.26 3.68
CA GLU A 118 7.34 22.45 2.46
C GLU A 118 8.45 21.41 2.67
N LEU A 119 9.58 21.81 3.27
CA LEU A 119 10.67 20.91 3.60
C LEU A 119 10.23 19.83 4.59
N ALA A 120 9.42 20.20 5.58
CA ALA A 120 8.87 19.26 6.53
C ALA A 120 7.92 18.25 5.87
N ALA A 121 7.08 18.69 4.94
CA ALA A 121 6.17 17.84 4.18
C ALA A 121 6.94 16.85 3.29
N GLY A 122 7.93 17.32 2.53
CA GLY A 122 8.74 16.46 1.66
C GLY A 122 9.56 15.41 2.42
N GLU A 123 10.12 15.77 3.59
CA GLU A 123 10.83 14.79 4.42
C GLU A 123 9.88 13.75 5.03
N LEU A 124 8.69 14.17 5.48
CA LEU A 124 7.67 13.25 6.00
C LEU A 124 7.17 12.30 4.89
N GLU A 125 6.98 12.79 3.67
CA GLU A 125 6.61 11.96 2.53
C GLU A 125 7.70 10.91 2.24
N ARG A 126 8.98 11.33 2.24
CA ARG A 126 10.12 10.41 2.06
C ARG A 126 10.13 9.32 3.14
N LEU A 127 9.94 9.66 4.41
CA LEU A 127 9.89 8.70 5.52
C LEU A 127 8.67 7.77 5.41
N THR A 128 7.52 8.30 4.98
CA THR A 128 6.30 7.53 4.74
C THR A 128 6.51 6.52 3.61
N ARG A 129 7.18 6.92 2.52
CA ARG A 129 7.55 6.03 1.43
C ARG A 129 8.49 4.91 1.90
N GLN A 130 9.54 5.25 2.66
CA GLN A 130 10.45 4.25 3.25
C GLN A 130 9.71 3.25 4.15
N PHE A 131 8.78 3.72 4.98
CA PHE A 131 7.96 2.83 5.80
C PHE A 131 7.09 1.90 4.94
N ARG A 132 6.44 2.42 3.89
CA ARG A 132 5.61 1.61 2.96
C ARG A 132 6.45 0.56 2.22
N GLU A 133 7.66 0.90 1.82
CA GLU A 133 8.59 -0.05 1.19
C GLU A 133 8.92 -1.22 2.13
N ILE A 134 9.21 -0.95 3.41
CA ILE A 134 9.45 -2.01 4.40
C ILE A 134 8.18 -2.81 4.67
N ARG A 135 7.01 -2.15 4.78
CA ARG A 135 5.72 -2.84 4.97
C ARG A 135 5.38 -3.77 3.81
N GLY A 136 5.77 -3.43 2.59
CA GLY A 136 5.55 -4.28 1.41
C GLY A 136 6.25 -5.64 1.47
N VAL A 137 7.22 -5.79 2.35
CA VAL A 137 8.00 -7.03 2.56
C VAL A 137 7.96 -7.50 4.02
N ASP A 138 7.03 -6.98 4.81
CA ASP A 138 6.76 -7.36 6.20
C ASP A 138 5.66 -8.42 6.24
N PHE A 139 6.01 -9.64 5.84
CA PHE A 139 5.04 -10.72 5.59
C PHE A 139 4.27 -11.21 6.82
N PHE A 140 4.79 -10.95 8.01
CA PHE A 140 4.25 -11.45 9.28
C PHE A 140 3.87 -10.33 10.25
N ASP A 141 3.68 -9.11 9.73
CA ASP A 141 3.19 -7.96 10.49
C ASP A 141 3.99 -7.71 11.78
N SER A 142 5.30 -7.48 11.63
CA SER A 142 6.20 -7.26 12.75
C SER A 142 5.64 -6.19 13.72
N PRO A 143 5.65 -6.43 15.05
CA PRO A 143 5.17 -5.44 16.03
C PRO A 143 5.87 -4.08 15.92
N ARG A 144 7.12 -4.06 15.45
CA ARG A 144 7.86 -2.82 15.22
C ARG A 144 7.25 -1.97 14.10
N GLY A 145 6.57 -2.57 13.13
CA GLY A 145 5.84 -1.83 12.09
C GLY A 145 4.69 -1.00 12.66
N HIS A 146 3.99 -1.53 13.67
CA HIS A 146 2.92 -0.81 14.37
C HIS A 146 3.45 0.43 15.11
N ASP A 147 4.58 0.31 15.82
CA ASP A 147 5.24 1.44 16.48
C ASP A 147 5.53 2.60 15.49
N ILE A 148 6.04 2.27 14.31
CA ILE A 148 6.37 3.26 13.27
C ILE A 148 5.11 3.89 12.70
N ALA A 149 4.05 3.12 12.46
CA ALA A 149 2.78 3.66 12.01
C ALA A 149 2.20 4.68 13.01
N MET A 150 2.29 4.42 14.31
CA MET A 150 1.87 5.37 15.35
C MET A 150 2.73 6.64 15.35
N LEU A 151 4.06 6.49 15.23
CA LEU A 151 4.97 7.63 15.16
C LEU A 151 4.73 8.49 13.92
N LEU A 152 4.45 7.88 12.77
CA LEU A 152 4.11 8.60 11.54
C LEU A 152 2.82 9.40 11.69
N ARG A 153 1.77 8.81 12.27
CA ARG A 153 0.53 9.55 12.59
C ARG A 153 0.79 10.76 13.49
N ARG A 154 1.63 10.60 14.51
CA ARG A 154 2.04 11.72 15.37
C ARG A 154 2.83 12.78 14.60
N ALA A 155 3.67 12.36 13.65
CA ALA A 155 4.49 13.24 12.82
C ALA A 155 3.67 14.01 11.78
N GLU A 156 2.62 13.42 11.20
CA GLU A 156 1.63 14.11 10.37
C GLU A 156 0.97 15.24 11.18
N GLY A 157 0.72 15.00 12.47
CA GLY A 157 -0.05 15.89 13.34
C GLY A 157 -1.55 15.63 13.19
N PRO A 158 -2.42 16.44 13.81
CA PRO A 158 -3.85 16.34 13.54
C PRO A 158 -4.05 16.49 12.03
N ARG A 159 -4.62 15.47 11.38
CA ARG A 159 -5.13 15.63 10.01
C ARG A 159 -6.00 16.88 10.07
N LYS A 160 -5.66 17.91 9.29
CA LYS A 160 -6.70 18.81 8.80
C LYS A 160 -7.59 17.90 7.98
N THR A 161 -8.60 17.28 8.61
CA THR A 161 -9.82 16.92 7.91
C THR A 161 -10.12 18.15 7.10
N ARG A 162 -10.03 18.07 5.77
CA ARG A 162 -10.69 19.04 4.89
C ARG A 162 -12.05 19.19 5.56
N GLN A 163 -12.36 20.37 6.09
CA GLN A 163 -13.69 20.60 6.66
C GLN A 163 -14.60 20.33 5.49
N LEU A 164 -15.16 19.13 5.46
CA LEU A 164 -16.21 18.78 4.53
C LEU A 164 -17.27 19.82 4.87
N GLN A 165 -17.60 20.68 3.92
CA GLN A 165 -18.69 21.61 4.13
C GLN A 165 -19.92 20.76 4.44
N THR A 166 -20.41 20.85 5.67
CA THR A 166 -21.64 20.18 6.04
C THR A 166 -22.76 20.95 5.39
N LEU A 167 -23.23 20.45 4.24
CA LEU A 167 -24.40 20.98 3.55
C LEU A 167 -25.66 20.59 4.35
N ASP A 168 -26.60 21.53 4.48
CA ASP A 168 -27.87 21.22 5.13
C ASP A 168 -28.77 20.43 4.17
N SER A 169 -28.99 19.14 4.49
CA SER A 169 -29.89 18.24 3.76
C SER A 169 -31.30 18.82 3.51
N ARG A 170 -31.78 19.77 4.33
CA ARG A 170 -33.08 20.43 4.14
C ARG A 170 -33.14 21.26 2.86
N GLN A 171 -31.99 21.77 2.38
CA GLN A 171 -31.90 22.55 1.15
C GLN A 171 -32.05 21.67 -0.11
N TYR A 172 -31.94 20.36 0.06
CA TYR A 172 -31.89 19.38 -1.03
C TYR A 172 -33.12 18.44 -1.05
N GLN A 173 -34.22 18.80 -0.38
CA GLN A 173 -35.45 18.00 -0.40
C GLN A 173 -36.28 18.25 -1.67
N GLY A 174 -36.82 17.18 -2.25
CA GLY A 174 -37.72 17.22 -3.40
C GLY A 174 -37.07 17.69 -4.69
N LYS A 175 -35.74 17.53 -4.81
CA LYS A 175 -34.96 18.02 -5.95
C LYS A 175 -34.95 17.01 -7.10
N THR A 176 -34.65 17.53 -8.28
CA THR A 176 -34.34 16.72 -9.45
C THR A 176 -32.83 16.47 -9.48
N TRP A 177 -32.43 15.21 -9.51
CA TRP A 177 -31.05 14.74 -9.47
C TRP A 177 -30.67 14.15 -10.82
N LEU A 178 -29.56 14.61 -11.39
CA LEU A 178 -29.17 14.26 -12.75
C LEU A 178 -27.88 13.45 -12.77
N THR A 179 -27.88 12.35 -13.53
CA THR A 179 -26.66 11.59 -13.81
C THR A 179 -26.62 11.10 -15.26
N ARG A 180 -25.49 10.49 -15.68
CA ARG A 180 -25.32 10.01 -17.06
C ARG A 180 -26.21 8.80 -17.37
N PRO A 181 -26.70 8.64 -18.61
CA PRO A 181 -27.36 7.41 -19.06
C PRO A 181 -26.49 6.18 -18.83
N ARG A 182 -27.12 5.02 -18.60
CA ARG A 182 -26.46 3.74 -18.28
C ARG A 182 -25.58 3.84 -17.02
N PRO A 183 -26.18 4.05 -15.83
CA PRO A 183 -25.42 4.18 -14.59
C PRO A 183 -24.72 2.87 -14.20
N GLU A 184 -23.44 2.96 -13.88
CA GLU A 184 -22.67 1.86 -13.28
C GLU A 184 -22.99 1.73 -11.77
N ILE A 185 -22.47 0.70 -11.12
CA ILE A 185 -22.78 0.35 -9.72
C ILE A 185 -22.60 1.55 -8.77
N ASP A 186 -21.56 2.35 -8.97
CA ASP A 186 -21.25 3.51 -8.12
C ASP A 186 -22.33 4.61 -8.19
N ARG A 187 -22.92 4.83 -9.38
CA ARG A 187 -23.99 5.82 -9.57
C ARG A 187 -25.31 5.35 -8.96
N VAL A 188 -25.58 4.06 -9.01
CA VAL A 188 -26.73 3.46 -8.33
C VAL A 188 -26.57 3.57 -6.81
N GLY A 189 -25.36 3.31 -6.30
CA GLY A 189 -25.02 3.51 -4.89
C GLY A 189 -25.20 4.97 -4.45
N SER A 190 -24.77 5.92 -5.28
CA SER A 190 -24.94 7.36 -5.05
C SER A 190 -26.42 7.75 -4.98
N ALA A 191 -27.23 7.29 -5.93
CA ALA A 191 -28.68 7.54 -5.96
C ALA A 191 -29.38 6.95 -4.72
N TRP A 192 -28.98 5.75 -4.29
CA TRP A 192 -29.47 5.16 -3.04
C TRP A 192 -29.12 6.03 -1.83
N LEU A 193 -27.87 6.49 -1.71
CA LEU A 193 -27.44 7.34 -0.61
C LEU A 193 -28.22 8.66 -0.59
N ILE A 194 -28.38 9.31 -1.74
CA ILE A 194 -29.21 10.51 -1.90
C ILE A 194 -30.62 10.25 -1.38
N SER A 195 -31.27 9.18 -1.85
CA SER A 195 -32.65 8.85 -1.46
C SER A 195 -32.82 8.52 0.03
N LYS A 196 -31.75 8.03 0.68
CA LYS A 196 -31.80 7.55 2.06
C LYS A 196 -31.47 8.66 3.06
N PHE A 197 -30.51 9.51 2.73
CA PHE A 197 -29.90 10.44 3.70
C PHE A 197 -30.00 11.91 3.33
N ILE A 198 -30.19 12.24 2.04
CA ILE A 198 -30.14 13.62 1.57
C ILE A 198 -31.53 14.12 1.19
N ASP A 199 -32.22 13.45 0.28
CA ASP A 199 -33.52 13.84 -0.25
C ASP A 199 -34.51 12.70 -0.04
N ARG A 200 -35.60 12.95 0.69
CA ARG A 200 -36.64 11.93 0.95
C ARG A 200 -37.61 11.74 -0.22
N LYS A 201 -37.63 12.66 -1.19
CA LYS A 201 -38.51 12.61 -2.37
C LYS A 201 -37.74 12.97 -3.65
N PRO A 202 -36.62 12.30 -3.97
CA PRO A 202 -35.79 12.65 -5.12
C PRO A 202 -36.48 12.27 -6.43
N LYS A 203 -36.25 13.06 -7.47
CA LYS A 203 -36.56 12.70 -8.86
C LYS A 203 -35.27 12.50 -9.62
N PHE A 204 -35.04 11.32 -10.19
CA PHE A 204 -33.82 11.05 -10.96
C PHE A 204 -34.05 11.22 -12.45
N VAL A 205 -33.16 11.94 -13.13
CA VAL A 205 -33.16 12.13 -14.58
C VAL A 205 -31.81 11.76 -15.17
N TYR A 206 -31.81 11.35 -16.44
CA TYR A 206 -30.60 10.94 -17.14
C TYR A 206 -30.30 11.86 -18.32
N ALA A 207 -29.11 12.44 -18.35
CA ALA A 207 -28.66 13.27 -19.46
C ALA A 207 -27.13 13.16 -19.67
N PRO A 208 -26.63 13.35 -20.90
CA PRO A 208 -25.21 13.20 -21.20
C PRO A 208 -24.34 14.35 -20.64
N SER A 209 -24.94 15.50 -20.30
CA SER A 209 -24.26 16.69 -19.78
C SER A 209 -24.91 17.19 -18.49
N ALA A 210 -24.11 17.80 -17.61
CA ALA A 210 -24.55 18.34 -16.31
C ALA A 210 -25.55 19.51 -16.45
N ASP A 211 -25.42 20.31 -17.51
CA ASP A 211 -26.27 21.48 -17.75
C ASP A 211 -27.49 21.18 -18.61
N ALA A 212 -27.73 19.90 -18.94
CA ALA A 212 -28.77 19.50 -19.89
C ALA A 212 -30.20 19.67 -19.36
N VAL A 213 -30.38 19.71 -18.04
CA VAL A 213 -31.69 19.91 -17.40
C VAL A 213 -31.59 21.10 -16.45
N PRO A 214 -32.31 22.20 -16.72
CA PRO A 214 -32.37 23.35 -15.82
C PRO A 214 -32.81 22.93 -14.41
N ASP A 215 -32.20 23.53 -13.39
CA ASP A 215 -32.49 23.32 -11.97
C ASP A 215 -32.26 21.88 -11.43
N ALA A 216 -31.70 20.99 -12.25
CA ALA A 216 -31.31 19.65 -11.80
C ALA A 216 -29.92 19.68 -11.14
N ILE A 217 -29.77 18.89 -10.08
CA ILE A 217 -28.52 18.78 -9.32
C ILE A 217 -27.72 17.60 -9.89
N PRO A 218 -26.60 17.86 -10.59
CA PRO A 218 -25.77 16.79 -11.13
C PRO A 218 -25.07 16.04 -9.99
N PHE A 219 -25.01 14.71 -10.09
CA PHE A 219 -24.26 13.86 -9.17
C PHE A 219 -23.48 12.76 -9.90
N ASP A 220 -22.31 12.44 -9.36
CA ASP A 220 -21.40 11.39 -9.83
C ASP A 220 -21.05 11.48 -11.33
N MET A 221 -20.84 12.72 -11.77
CA MET A 221 -20.37 13.10 -13.10
C MET A 221 -19.14 14.02 -13.00
N LEU A 222 -18.44 14.17 -14.13
CA LEU A 222 -17.40 15.19 -14.27
C LEU A 222 -18.06 16.58 -14.06
N ASP A 223 -17.45 17.44 -13.26
CA ASP A 223 -17.92 18.80 -12.92
C ASP A 223 -19.23 18.87 -12.10
N ALA A 224 -19.69 17.75 -11.53
CA ALA A 224 -20.81 17.74 -10.59
C ALA A 224 -20.42 18.25 -9.20
N GLU A 225 -21.30 19.03 -8.56
CA GLU A 225 -21.14 19.48 -7.17
C GLU A 225 -21.01 18.29 -6.19
N PHE A 226 -21.74 17.21 -6.45
CA PHE A 226 -21.64 15.95 -5.72
C PHE A 226 -20.91 14.89 -6.55
N SER A 227 -19.58 14.82 -6.45
CA SER A 227 -18.78 13.81 -7.16
C SER A 227 -17.80 13.05 -6.25
N HIS A 228 -17.46 11.81 -6.62
CA HIS A 228 -16.41 11.03 -5.96
C HIS A 228 -14.99 11.41 -6.40
N PHE A 229 -14.86 12.27 -7.41
CA PHE A 229 -13.56 12.75 -7.87
C PHE A 229 -13.10 13.91 -6.96
N PRO A 230 -11.84 13.91 -6.49
CA PRO A 230 -11.30 15.07 -5.81
C PRO A 230 -11.38 16.27 -6.77
N THR A 231 -12.13 17.29 -6.40
CA THR A 231 -12.12 18.62 -7.04
C THR A 231 -10.76 19.28 -6.81
N ASN A 232 -9.77 18.82 -7.56
CA ASN A 232 -8.51 19.52 -7.83
C ASN A 232 -8.37 19.58 -9.36
N GLN A 233 -9.19 20.39 -10.02
CA GLN A 233 -8.81 20.87 -11.35
C GLN A 233 -7.80 21.99 -11.15
N TRP A 234 -6.52 21.65 -11.34
CA TRP A 234 -5.55 22.62 -11.81
C TRP A 234 -6.00 23.06 -13.22
N ARG A 235 -6.44 24.31 -13.34
CA ARG A 235 -6.46 25.03 -14.62
C ARG A 235 -5.23 25.94 -14.66
N LYS A 236 -4.21 25.54 -15.42
CA LYS A 236 -3.68 26.26 -16.58
C LYS A 236 -2.93 25.26 -17.45
#